data_AF-A0A1Q8JJN1-F1
#
_entry.id   AF-A0A1Q8JJN1-F1
#
_cell.length_a   1.000
_cell.length_b   1.000
_cell.length_c   1.000
_cell.angle_alpha   90.00
_cell.angle_beta   90.00
_cell.angle_gamma   90.00
#
_symmetry.space_group_name_H-M   'P 1'
#
loop_
_entity.id
_entity.type
_entity.pdbx_description
1 polymer ?
#
loop_
_entity_poly.entity_id
_entity_poly.type
_entity_poly.pdbx_seq_one_letter_code
_entity_poly.pdbx_strand_id
1 'polypeptide(L)'
;MTTTPDAPAAPERRTTPLPRHDHLIGGERVPPADGAYFGSDNPTTGQPWYEAARGTAADVGRAVEAARTTFESPGWRRMSRTRRGALLRRVGELVGEHAEELARTESTDNGKLLREMRAQLAGLPECFFYYAGLADKIQGETIPASSVDVLNYTLREPVGVVGAITPWNSPLTLTVAKLAPLLACGNTAVVKPSEYTSASMLALAPLFEEAGFPAGAVNVVTGFGGEAGAPLVDHDDVAKLSFTGSTATGSWIAERAGRRLVRAGLELGGKSPQLVFADADVASAANGVIAGIFAAAGQTCIAGSRVLAHRSVYDELVQRVVERARTIRIGDPLDEGTELGPLAMAAQLAKVEEYVTAGRAEGGVVAHGGGRPDTGLGGWVPRAHRVHRPRQRHPHVPRGDLRPGRRDHPVRRRRGGTADRERHRLGPRRRHLDARPRPRPPGRGRPGRRHGLGEHVPRDVPPVAAVWVQGLRSRCRARHRGRPRVHATEERVDQHQRRARGRPVRPAVLGGTHRCPS
;
A
#
# COMPACT_ATOMS: atom_id res chain seq x y z
N MET A 1 30.37 62.80 22.06
CA MET A 1 29.10 62.35 21.47
C MET A 1 29.37 62.03 20.01
N THR A 2 29.61 60.76 19.70
CA THR A 2 29.85 60.26 18.34
C THR A 2 28.79 59.20 18.08
N THR A 3 27.89 59.53 17.14
CA THR A 3 26.75 58.75 16.72
C THR A 3 27.19 57.55 15.87
N THR A 4 26.72 56.36 16.23
CA THR A 4 26.85 55.14 15.43
C THR A 4 25.80 55.16 14.31
N PRO A 5 26.13 54.79 13.06
CA PRO A 5 25.12 54.72 11.99
C PRO A 5 24.25 53.48 12.15
N ASP A 6 22.93 53.66 12.06
CA ASP A 6 21.94 52.58 12.08
C ASP A 6 22.16 51.60 10.93
N ALA A 7 22.09 50.30 11.25
CA ALA A 7 22.07 49.22 10.29
C ALA A 7 20.81 49.31 9.41
N PRO A 8 20.90 49.02 8.10
CA PRO A 8 19.74 49.08 7.22
C PRO A 8 18.69 48.06 7.66
N ALA A 9 17.46 48.53 7.87
CA ALA A 9 16.32 47.70 8.19
C ALA A 9 16.16 46.59 7.13
N ALA A 10 15.95 45.35 7.60
CA ALA A 10 15.66 44.22 6.73
C ALA A 10 14.43 44.54 5.87
N PRO A 11 14.43 44.20 4.57
CA PRO A 11 13.29 44.51 3.71
C PRO A 11 12.05 43.81 4.25
N GLU A 12 11.00 44.60 4.53
CA GLU A 12 9.67 44.09 4.84
C GLU A 12 9.25 43.11 3.74
N ARG A 13 9.19 41.81 4.07
CA ARG A 13 8.66 40.80 3.16
C ARG A 13 7.17 41.09 2.99
N ARG A 14 6.80 41.73 1.88
CA ARG A 14 5.43 41.69 1.37
C ARG A 14 5.04 40.22 1.18
N THR A 15 4.28 39.66 2.12
CA THR A 15 3.73 38.31 2.02
C THR A 15 2.58 38.36 1.03
N THR A 16 2.85 38.06 -0.23
CA THR A 16 1.80 37.72 -1.19
C THR A 16 0.96 36.61 -0.56
N PRO A 17 -0.39 36.75 -0.49
CA PRO A 17 -1.24 35.69 0.02
C PRO A 17 -0.99 34.38 -0.74
N LEU A 18 -0.83 33.27 -0.01
CA LEU A 18 -0.67 31.96 -0.63
C LEU A 18 -1.95 31.59 -1.37
N PRO A 19 -1.86 30.85 -2.50
CA PRO A 19 -3.04 30.32 -3.16
C PRO A 19 -3.80 29.38 -2.22
N ARG A 20 -5.13 29.54 -2.18
CA ARG A 20 -6.04 28.71 -1.37
C ARG A 20 -6.74 27.68 -2.23
N HIS A 21 -6.83 26.46 -1.71
CA HIS A 21 -7.56 25.37 -2.32
C HIS A 21 -8.69 24.90 -1.39
N ASP A 22 -9.90 24.99 -1.92
CA ASP A 22 -11.13 24.53 -1.28
C ASP A 22 -11.33 23.02 -1.40
N HIS A 23 -12.30 22.49 -0.65
CA HIS A 23 -12.80 21.13 -0.86
C HIS A 23 -13.48 21.00 -2.23
N LEU A 24 -13.67 19.76 -2.70
CA LEU A 24 -14.63 19.47 -3.77
C LEU A 24 -15.79 18.65 -3.19
N ILE A 25 -16.97 19.24 -3.06
CA ILE A 25 -18.14 18.58 -2.46
C ILE A 25 -19.33 18.78 -3.37
N GLY A 26 -19.97 17.68 -3.80
CA GLY A 26 -21.21 17.75 -4.56
C GLY A 26 -21.11 18.49 -5.89
N GLY A 27 -19.96 18.48 -6.55
CA GLY A 27 -19.77 19.19 -7.82
C GLY A 27 -19.10 20.56 -7.70
N GLU A 28 -18.88 21.05 -6.47
CA GLU A 28 -18.52 22.44 -6.24
C GLU A 28 -17.27 22.58 -5.39
N ARG A 29 -16.53 23.68 -5.62
CA ARG A 29 -15.46 24.12 -4.73
C ARG A 29 -16.09 24.75 -3.49
N VAL A 30 -15.86 24.14 -2.33
CA VAL A 30 -16.50 24.55 -1.06
C VAL A 30 -15.46 24.92 -0.01
N PRO A 31 -15.51 26.13 0.57
CA PRO A 31 -14.62 26.50 1.66
C PRO A 31 -14.86 25.62 2.91
N PRO A 32 -13.88 25.54 3.82
CA PRO A 32 -14.01 24.79 5.07
C PRO A 32 -15.11 25.40 5.94
N ALA A 33 -15.88 24.56 6.63
CA ALA A 33 -17.06 24.98 7.39
C ALA A 33 -16.75 26.02 8.49
N ASP A 34 -15.57 25.98 9.07
CA ASP A 34 -15.10 26.93 10.10
C ASP A 34 -14.24 28.07 9.52
N GLY A 35 -14.07 28.12 8.19
CA GLY A 35 -13.24 29.10 7.49
C GLY A 35 -11.72 28.91 7.64
N ALA A 36 -11.26 27.84 8.30
CA ALA A 36 -9.84 27.63 8.57
C ALA A 36 -9.13 26.91 7.41
N TYR A 37 -7.93 27.39 7.06
CA TYR A 37 -7.04 26.72 6.12
C TYR A 37 -5.74 26.31 6.83
N PHE A 38 -5.01 25.35 6.27
CA PHE A 38 -3.69 24.96 6.73
C PHE A 38 -2.66 25.02 5.59
N GLY A 39 -1.42 25.39 5.90
CA GLY A 39 -0.35 25.49 4.92
C GLY A 39 0.20 24.13 4.49
N SER A 40 0.57 24.01 3.22
CA SER A 40 1.42 22.96 2.67
C SER A 40 2.71 23.57 2.16
N ASP A 41 3.83 22.92 2.46
CA ASP A 41 5.17 23.38 2.11
C ASP A 41 5.66 22.68 0.84
N ASN A 42 6.44 23.38 0.01
CA ASN A 42 7.20 22.74 -1.05
C ASN A 42 8.41 22.02 -0.43
N PRO A 43 8.54 20.68 -0.54
CA PRO A 43 9.61 19.93 0.10
C PRO A 43 11.01 20.21 -0.45
N THR A 44 11.12 20.77 -1.65
CA THR A 44 12.41 21.16 -2.25
C THR A 44 12.97 22.41 -1.61
N THR A 45 12.11 23.37 -1.24
CA THR A 45 12.51 24.68 -0.69
C THR A 45 12.28 24.82 0.81
N GLY A 46 11.42 23.97 1.38
CA GLY A 46 10.94 24.10 2.76
C GLY A 46 10.11 25.37 2.99
N GLN A 47 9.60 26.00 1.93
CA GLN A 47 8.78 27.21 2.02
C GLN A 47 7.30 26.89 1.83
N PRO A 48 6.39 27.64 2.46
CA PRO A 48 4.96 27.53 2.20
C PRO A 48 4.63 27.69 0.71
N TRP A 49 3.78 26.82 0.17
CA TRP A 49 3.41 26.78 -1.24
C TRP A 49 1.94 27.11 -1.48
N TYR A 50 1.03 26.49 -0.73
CA TYR A 50 -0.40 26.77 -0.78
C TYR A 50 -1.06 26.58 0.59
N GLU A 51 -2.31 27.01 0.70
CA GLU A 51 -3.19 26.72 1.82
C GLU A 51 -4.32 25.79 1.35
N ALA A 52 -4.60 24.70 2.06
CA ALA A 52 -5.74 23.83 1.80
C ALA A 52 -6.81 24.00 2.89
N ALA A 53 -8.07 23.85 2.50
CA ALA A 53 -9.20 23.89 3.42
C ALA A 53 -9.02 22.84 4.53
N ARG A 54 -9.11 23.27 5.79
CA ARG A 54 -8.93 22.41 6.98
C ARG A 54 -10.25 21.72 7.30
N GLY A 55 -10.52 20.62 6.62
CA GLY A 55 -11.81 19.93 6.74
C GLY A 55 -12.07 19.42 8.16
N THR A 56 -13.30 19.60 8.58
CA THR A 56 -13.83 19.19 9.88
C THR A 56 -14.82 18.02 9.72
N ALA A 57 -15.35 17.53 10.84
CA ALA A 57 -16.45 16.57 10.81
C ALA A 57 -17.68 17.09 10.05
N ALA A 58 -17.95 18.40 10.05
CA ALA A 58 -19.06 19.00 9.32
C ALA A 58 -18.83 18.91 7.80
N ASP A 59 -17.62 19.22 7.32
CA ASP A 59 -17.27 19.11 5.90
C ASP A 59 -17.35 17.66 5.40
N VAL A 60 -16.87 16.72 6.22
CA VAL A 60 -17.00 15.27 5.95
C VAL A 60 -18.47 14.87 5.87
N GLY A 61 -19.31 15.32 6.80
CA GLY A 61 -20.76 15.05 6.77
C GLY A 61 -21.41 15.54 5.48
N ARG A 62 -21.13 16.77 5.04
CA ARG A 62 -21.63 17.29 3.75
C ARG A 62 -21.16 16.44 2.56
N ALA A 63 -19.89 16.03 2.56
CA ALA A 63 -19.34 15.19 1.49
C ALA A 63 -19.96 13.80 1.44
N VAL A 64 -20.19 13.18 2.60
CA VAL A 64 -20.86 11.88 2.68
C VAL A 64 -22.33 11.98 2.28
N GLU A 65 -23.03 13.05 2.67
CA GLU A 65 -24.41 13.31 2.24
C GLU A 65 -24.50 13.46 0.71
N ALA A 66 -23.61 14.24 0.11
CA ALA A 66 -23.54 14.39 -1.34
C ALA A 66 -23.25 13.05 -2.04
N ALA A 67 -22.32 12.26 -1.50
CA ALA A 67 -22.00 10.93 -2.01
C ALA A 67 -23.19 9.96 -1.90
N ARG A 68 -23.94 9.98 -0.79
CA ARG A 68 -25.12 9.14 -0.57
C ARG A 68 -26.27 9.53 -1.48
N THR A 69 -26.59 10.83 -1.54
CA THR A 69 -27.62 11.37 -2.43
C THR A 69 -27.34 10.97 -3.88
N THR A 70 -26.09 11.07 -4.31
CA THR A 70 -25.67 10.66 -5.66
C THR A 70 -25.81 9.15 -5.83
N PHE A 71 -25.36 8.36 -4.86
CA PHE A 71 -25.44 6.90 -4.89
C PHE A 71 -26.87 6.39 -5.05
N GLU A 72 -27.82 7.03 -4.37
CA GLU A 72 -29.24 6.68 -4.39
C GLU A 72 -29.98 7.26 -5.61
N SER A 73 -29.40 8.30 -6.23
CA SER A 73 -30.01 8.99 -7.36
C SER A 73 -30.27 8.04 -8.54
N PRO A 74 -31.40 8.20 -9.25
CA PRO A 74 -31.65 7.41 -10.45
C PRO A 74 -30.59 7.58 -11.54
N GLY A 75 -29.96 8.75 -11.62
CA GLY A 75 -28.93 9.08 -12.60
C GLY A 75 -27.67 8.22 -12.47
N TRP A 76 -27.28 7.86 -11.25
CA TRP A 76 -26.14 6.98 -10.99
C TRP A 76 -26.56 5.52 -10.77
N ARG A 77 -27.56 5.29 -9.90
CA ARG A 77 -27.99 3.94 -9.49
C ARG A 77 -28.52 3.11 -10.65
N ARG A 78 -29.24 3.74 -11.59
CA ARG A 78 -29.79 3.06 -12.78
C ARG A 78 -28.90 3.18 -14.01
N MET A 79 -27.74 3.82 -13.90
CA MET A 79 -26.77 3.86 -14.99
C MET A 79 -26.30 2.44 -15.32
N SER A 80 -26.27 2.10 -16.61
CA SER A 80 -25.76 0.78 -17.02
C SER A 80 -24.27 0.68 -16.74
N ARG A 81 -23.80 -0.54 -16.47
CA ARG A 81 -22.37 -0.84 -16.24
C ARG A 81 -21.50 -0.40 -17.40
N THR A 82 -21.96 -0.59 -18.64
CA THR A 82 -21.27 -0.13 -19.85
C THR A 82 -21.14 1.39 -19.91
N ARG A 83 -22.19 2.15 -19.52
CA ARG A 83 -22.11 3.63 -19.44
C ARG A 83 -21.12 4.08 -18.36
N ARG A 84 -21.06 3.41 -17.20
CA ARG A 84 -20.01 3.67 -16.20
C ARG A 84 -18.61 3.42 -16.76
N GLY A 85 -18.43 2.35 -17.54
CA GLY A 85 -17.19 2.09 -18.27
C GLY A 85 -16.83 3.22 -19.23
N ALA A 86 -17.79 3.78 -19.96
CA ALA A 86 -17.55 4.93 -20.84
C ALA A 86 -17.10 6.18 -20.08
N LEU A 87 -17.71 6.49 -18.93
CA LEU A 87 -17.28 7.59 -18.06
C LEU A 87 -15.85 7.40 -17.55
N LEU A 88 -15.51 6.18 -17.12
CA LEU A 88 -14.14 5.84 -16.70
C LEU A 88 -13.14 6.03 -17.85
N ARG A 89 -13.50 5.61 -19.06
CA ARG A 89 -12.67 5.84 -20.22
C ARG A 89 -12.46 7.34 -20.47
N ARG A 90 -13.53 8.14 -20.40
CA ARG A 90 -13.45 9.59 -20.63
C ARG A 90 -12.57 10.30 -19.59
N VAL A 91 -12.69 9.98 -18.30
CA VAL A 91 -11.79 10.56 -17.29
C VAL A 91 -10.34 10.11 -17.49
N GLY A 92 -10.12 8.88 -17.96
CA GLY A 92 -8.78 8.42 -18.35
C GLY A 92 -8.17 9.25 -19.47
N GLU A 93 -8.97 9.60 -20.50
CA GLU A 93 -8.54 10.48 -21.59
C GLU A 93 -8.17 11.88 -21.07
N LEU A 94 -9.03 12.49 -20.24
CA LEU A 94 -8.77 13.79 -19.61
C LEU A 94 -7.50 13.78 -18.73
N VAL A 95 -7.29 12.72 -17.95
CA VAL A 95 -6.05 12.57 -17.16
C VAL A 95 -4.82 12.52 -18.08
N GLY A 96 -4.92 11.88 -19.25
CA GLY A 96 -3.87 11.87 -20.25
C GLY A 96 -3.61 13.27 -20.84
N GLU A 97 -4.67 14.02 -21.11
CA GLU A 97 -4.60 15.41 -21.60
C GLU A 97 -3.91 16.34 -20.58
N HIS A 98 -4.15 16.14 -19.27
CA HIS A 98 -3.57 16.94 -18.18
C HIS A 98 -2.31 16.33 -17.54
N ALA A 99 -1.72 15.28 -18.11
CA ALA A 99 -0.69 14.48 -17.44
C ALA A 99 0.57 15.28 -17.04
N GLU A 100 1.03 16.22 -17.87
CA GLU A 100 2.21 17.05 -17.59
C GLU A 100 1.96 18.03 -16.43
N GLU A 101 0.79 18.66 -16.38
CA GLU A 101 0.41 19.58 -15.30
C GLU A 101 0.28 18.83 -13.97
N LEU A 102 -0.40 17.67 -13.98
CA LEU A 102 -0.52 16.81 -12.82
C LEU A 102 0.85 16.30 -12.34
N ALA A 103 1.75 15.94 -13.26
CA ALA A 103 3.10 15.50 -12.92
C ALA A 103 3.92 16.61 -12.24
N ARG A 104 3.86 17.84 -12.76
CA ARG A 104 4.52 19.00 -12.14
C ARG A 104 3.95 19.32 -10.78
N THR A 105 2.63 19.28 -10.64
CA THR A 105 1.93 19.51 -9.37
C THR A 105 2.35 18.47 -8.34
N GLU A 106 2.34 17.18 -8.69
CA GLU A 106 2.72 16.10 -7.79
C GLU A 106 4.21 16.16 -7.41
N SER A 107 5.10 16.44 -8.36
CA SER A 107 6.53 16.65 -8.07
C SER A 107 6.78 17.83 -7.14
N THR A 108 6.02 18.91 -7.30
CA THR A 108 6.15 20.11 -6.46
C THR A 108 5.59 19.89 -5.04
N ASP A 109 4.50 19.14 -4.89
CA ASP A 109 3.86 18.85 -3.59
C ASP A 109 4.63 17.78 -2.80
N ASN A 110 5.08 16.72 -3.48
CA ASN A 110 5.65 15.53 -2.83
C ASN A 110 7.18 15.47 -2.85
N GLY A 111 7.84 16.14 -3.79
CA GLY A 111 9.30 16.10 -3.95
C GLY A 111 9.83 14.95 -4.82
N LYS A 112 8.95 14.17 -5.44
CA LYS A 112 9.33 13.14 -6.43
C LYS A 112 9.84 13.75 -7.73
N LEU A 113 10.76 13.04 -8.38
CA LEU A 113 11.37 13.49 -9.63
C LEU A 113 10.32 13.65 -10.74
N LEU A 114 10.34 14.80 -11.43
CA LEU A 114 9.41 15.10 -12.52
C LEU A 114 9.52 14.08 -13.65
N ARG A 115 10.72 13.60 -13.96
CA ARG A 115 10.91 12.54 -14.96
C ARG A 115 10.21 11.23 -14.60
N GLU A 116 10.16 10.88 -13.31
CA GLU A 116 9.45 9.69 -12.83
C GLU A 116 7.94 9.95 -12.86
N MET A 117 7.51 11.14 -12.42
CA MET A 117 6.11 11.52 -12.42
C MET A 117 5.53 11.59 -13.83
N ARG A 118 6.23 12.17 -14.81
CA ARG A 118 5.79 12.20 -16.22
C ARG A 118 5.44 10.80 -16.73
N ALA A 119 6.33 9.83 -16.53
CA ALA A 119 6.07 8.45 -16.94
C ALA A 119 4.88 7.83 -16.18
N GLN A 120 4.77 8.09 -14.87
CA GLN A 120 3.67 7.60 -14.05
C GLN A 120 2.32 8.19 -14.48
N LEU A 121 2.23 9.50 -14.69
CA LEU A 121 1.00 10.18 -15.07
C LEU A 121 0.61 9.88 -16.52
N ALA A 122 1.58 9.75 -17.43
CA ALA A 122 1.30 9.30 -18.80
C ALA A 122 0.74 7.87 -18.85
N GLY A 123 1.12 7.00 -17.91
CA GLY A 123 0.58 5.65 -17.77
C GLY A 123 -0.68 5.54 -16.91
N LEU A 124 -1.06 6.59 -16.18
CA LEU A 124 -2.21 6.58 -15.28
C LEU A 124 -3.57 6.32 -15.98
N PRO A 125 -3.82 6.81 -17.22
CA PRO A 125 -5.02 6.49 -17.99
C PRO A 125 -5.28 5.00 -18.15
N GLU A 126 -4.24 4.18 -18.26
CA GLU A 126 -4.38 2.72 -18.44
C GLU A 126 -5.11 2.06 -17.27
N CYS A 127 -4.99 2.61 -16.05
CA CYS A 127 -5.75 2.12 -14.90
C CYS A 127 -7.26 2.32 -15.11
N PHE A 128 -7.65 3.50 -15.59
CA PHE A 128 -9.05 3.79 -15.91
C PHE A 128 -9.54 2.93 -17.09
N PHE A 129 -8.74 2.77 -18.14
CA PHE A 129 -9.11 1.95 -19.30
C PHE A 129 -9.29 0.48 -18.94
N TYR A 130 -8.42 -0.05 -18.09
CA TYR A 130 -8.54 -1.41 -17.57
C TYR A 130 -9.87 -1.61 -16.83
N TYR A 131 -10.20 -0.75 -15.88
CA TYR A 131 -11.44 -0.87 -15.11
C TYR A 131 -12.70 -0.48 -15.91
N ALA A 132 -12.57 0.40 -16.91
CA ALA A 132 -13.62 0.66 -17.88
C ALA A 132 -14.00 -0.62 -18.65
N GLY A 133 -13.01 -1.38 -19.11
CA GLY A 133 -13.22 -2.65 -19.81
C GLY A 133 -13.81 -3.76 -18.93
N LEU A 134 -13.65 -3.66 -17.60
CA LEU A 134 -14.20 -4.58 -16.62
C LEU A 134 -15.57 -4.19 -16.07
N ALA A 135 -16.02 -2.94 -16.24
CA ALA A 135 -17.22 -2.42 -15.58
C ALA A 135 -18.48 -3.27 -15.84
N ASP A 136 -18.64 -3.78 -17.06
CA ASP A 136 -19.74 -4.67 -17.46
C ASP A 136 -19.42 -6.17 -17.44
N LYS A 137 -18.23 -6.55 -16.96
CA LYS A 137 -17.81 -7.96 -16.79
C LYS A 137 -17.98 -8.48 -15.37
N ILE A 138 -18.46 -7.65 -14.45
CA ILE A 138 -18.82 -8.09 -13.11
C ILE A 138 -20.08 -8.94 -13.23
N GLN A 139 -20.02 -10.22 -12.89
CA GLN A 139 -21.12 -11.17 -13.03
C GLN A 139 -21.42 -11.88 -11.70
N GLY A 140 -22.66 -12.33 -11.55
CA GLY A 140 -23.04 -13.31 -10.54
C GLY A 140 -22.90 -14.73 -11.08
N GLU A 141 -23.38 -15.69 -10.31
CA GLU A 141 -23.35 -17.11 -10.66
C GLU A 141 -24.74 -17.71 -10.48
N THR A 142 -25.16 -18.58 -11.41
CA THR A 142 -26.30 -19.47 -11.21
C THR A 142 -25.80 -20.74 -10.50
N ILE A 143 -26.39 -21.07 -9.36
CA ILE A 143 -25.91 -22.12 -8.48
C ILE A 143 -26.89 -23.29 -8.51
N PRO A 144 -26.43 -24.54 -8.77
CA PRO A 144 -27.29 -25.71 -8.69
C PRO A 144 -27.95 -25.85 -7.31
N ALA A 145 -29.27 -25.99 -7.30
CA ALA A 145 -30.05 -26.30 -6.11
C ALA A 145 -30.37 -27.81 -6.04
N SER A 146 -30.59 -28.33 -4.83
CA SER A 146 -30.98 -29.73 -4.63
C SER A 146 -32.41 -30.02 -5.11
N SER A 147 -33.27 -29.01 -5.12
CA SER A 147 -34.60 -29.05 -5.74
C SER A 147 -34.55 -28.41 -7.12
N VAL A 148 -35.19 -29.05 -8.10
CA VAL A 148 -35.36 -28.52 -9.47
C VAL A 148 -36.37 -27.37 -9.55
N ASP A 149 -37.18 -27.18 -8.50
CA ASP A 149 -38.18 -26.11 -8.41
C ASP A 149 -37.59 -24.80 -7.85
N VAL A 150 -36.28 -24.77 -7.57
CA VAL A 150 -35.61 -23.62 -6.96
C VAL A 150 -34.59 -23.01 -7.94
N LEU A 151 -34.79 -21.74 -8.28
CA LEU A 151 -33.76 -20.92 -8.95
C LEU A 151 -32.87 -20.27 -7.89
N ASN A 152 -31.59 -20.61 -7.89
CA ASN A 152 -30.59 -20.02 -7.01
C ASN A 152 -29.50 -19.30 -7.83
N TYR A 153 -29.25 -18.04 -7.51
CA TYR A 153 -28.21 -17.24 -8.16
C TYR A 153 -27.66 -16.16 -7.20
N THR A 154 -26.48 -15.65 -7.53
CA THR A 154 -25.88 -14.51 -6.80
C THR A 154 -25.92 -13.25 -7.64
N LEU A 155 -25.94 -12.09 -6.97
CA LEU A 155 -25.75 -10.78 -7.57
C LEU A 155 -24.53 -10.10 -6.96
N ARG A 156 -23.87 -9.26 -7.77
CA ARG A 156 -22.79 -8.38 -7.33
C ARG A 156 -23.27 -6.95 -7.44
N GLU A 157 -23.45 -6.30 -6.30
CA GLU A 157 -23.98 -4.93 -6.16
C GLU A 157 -22.89 -4.02 -5.59
N PRO A 158 -22.91 -2.70 -5.92
CA PRO A 158 -22.04 -1.74 -5.26
C PRO A 158 -22.29 -1.74 -3.75
N VAL A 159 -21.24 -1.49 -2.98
CA VAL A 159 -21.30 -1.48 -1.51
C VAL A 159 -21.96 -0.21 -0.96
N GLY A 160 -21.89 0.92 -1.68
CA GLY A 160 -22.43 2.22 -1.23
C GLY A 160 -21.38 3.32 -1.30
N VAL A 161 -21.39 4.21 -0.30
CA VAL A 161 -20.38 5.26 -0.14
C VAL A 161 -19.07 4.65 0.37
N VAL A 162 -17.97 4.96 -0.31
CA VAL A 162 -16.62 4.50 0.08
C VAL A 162 -15.79 5.67 0.62
N GLY A 163 -15.33 5.56 1.86
CA GLY A 163 -14.32 6.45 2.42
C GLY A 163 -12.93 6.04 1.94
N ALA A 164 -12.29 6.86 1.11
CA ALA A 164 -10.98 6.61 0.54
C ALA A 164 -9.94 7.54 1.17
N ILE A 165 -9.05 7.00 1.99
CA ILE A 165 -8.00 7.77 2.69
C ILE A 165 -6.65 7.40 2.08
N THR A 166 -5.95 8.38 1.53
CA THR A 166 -4.76 8.15 0.69
C THR A 166 -3.51 8.82 1.27
N PRO A 167 -2.33 8.20 1.10
CA PRO A 167 -1.09 8.67 1.69
C PRO A 167 -0.43 9.73 0.81
N TRP A 168 0.61 10.34 1.33
CA TRP A 168 1.34 11.40 0.65
C TRP A 168 2.33 10.93 -0.42
N ASN A 169 2.76 9.66 -0.38
CA ASN A 169 3.95 9.25 -1.11
C ASN A 169 3.73 9.03 -2.63
N SER A 170 2.52 8.65 -3.04
CA SER A 170 2.12 8.54 -4.45
C SER A 170 0.65 8.98 -4.60
N PRO A 171 0.35 10.28 -4.40
CA PRO A 171 -1.01 10.77 -4.19
C PRO A 171 -1.99 10.33 -5.28
N LEU A 172 -1.72 10.63 -6.55
CA LEU A 172 -2.66 10.31 -7.63
C LEU A 172 -2.68 8.83 -7.98
N THR A 173 -1.51 8.19 -8.09
CA THR A 173 -1.45 6.76 -8.45
C THR A 173 -2.24 5.90 -7.46
N LEU A 174 -2.06 6.12 -6.15
CA LEU A 174 -2.76 5.33 -5.13
C LEU A 174 -4.23 5.72 -4.99
N THR A 175 -4.59 6.96 -5.32
CA THR A 175 -5.99 7.39 -5.32
C THR A 175 -6.74 6.80 -6.50
N VAL A 176 -6.18 6.87 -7.71
CA VAL A 176 -6.79 6.28 -8.93
C VAL A 176 -6.92 4.76 -8.81
N ALA A 177 -5.92 4.07 -8.25
CA ALA A 177 -6.01 2.63 -7.98
C ALA A 177 -7.19 2.24 -7.07
N LYS A 178 -7.71 3.19 -6.27
CA LYS A 178 -8.94 3.01 -5.49
C LYS A 178 -10.18 3.44 -6.28
N LEU A 179 -10.15 4.64 -6.87
CA LEU A 179 -11.30 5.26 -7.54
C LEU A 179 -11.74 4.46 -8.77
N ALA A 180 -10.82 4.03 -9.63
CA ALA A 180 -11.18 3.33 -10.86
C ALA A 180 -12.01 2.05 -10.61
N PRO A 181 -11.60 1.09 -9.74
CA PRO A 181 -12.43 -0.08 -9.46
C PRO A 181 -13.73 0.24 -8.71
N LEU A 182 -13.72 1.18 -7.75
CA LEU A 182 -14.94 1.47 -6.98
C LEU A 182 -16.01 2.14 -7.84
N LEU A 183 -15.61 3.05 -8.73
CA LEU A 183 -16.52 3.74 -9.65
C LEU A 183 -17.03 2.77 -10.74
N ALA A 184 -16.19 1.84 -11.23
CA ALA A 184 -16.61 0.80 -12.16
C ALA A 184 -17.77 -0.05 -11.57
N CYS A 185 -17.65 -0.39 -10.28
CA CYS A 185 -18.68 -1.12 -9.55
C CYS A 185 -19.97 -0.30 -9.30
N GLY A 186 -19.93 1.03 -9.44
CA GLY A 186 -21.06 1.93 -9.20
C GLY A 186 -21.13 2.49 -7.78
N ASN A 187 -20.04 2.48 -7.03
CA ASN A 187 -19.95 3.17 -5.74
C ASN A 187 -19.78 4.68 -5.94
N THR A 188 -20.01 5.46 -4.88
CA THR A 188 -19.55 6.85 -4.78
C THR A 188 -18.43 6.95 -3.75
N ALA A 189 -17.64 8.02 -3.79
CA ALA A 189 -16.46 8.17 -2.94
C ALA A 189 -16.40 9.52 -2.22
N VAL A 190 -15.87 9.47 -1.00
CA VAL A 190 -15.32 10.62 -0.29
C VAL A 190 -13.83 10.36 -0.09
N VAL A 191 -13.00 11.15 -0.76
CA VAL A 191 -11.54 11.05 -0.73
C VAL A 191 -10.99 12.03 0.29
N LYS A 192 -10.14 11.53 1.20
CA LYS A 192 -9.36 12.34 2.15
C LYS A 192 -7.88 12.19 1.82
N PRO A 193 -7.30 13.03 0.94
CA PRO A 193 -5.89 12.97 0.62
C PRO A 193 -5.04 13.37 1.82
N SER A 194 -3.79 12.93 1.87
CA SER A 194 -2.86 13.33 2.92
C SER A 194 -2.74 14.87 2.97
N GLU A 195 -2.73 15.40 4.19
CA GLU A 195 -2.54 16.83 4.47
C GLU A 195 -1.25 17.38 3.85
N TYR A 196 -0.21 16.56 3.73
CA TYR A 196 1.05 16.97 3.10
C TYR A 196 1.02 17.10 1.58
N THR A 197 0.05 16.50 0.89
CA THR A 197 0.07 16.42 -0.59
C THR A 197 -1.35 16.36 -1.18
N SER A 198 -2.08 17.48 -1.07
CA SER A 198 -3.47 17.55 -1.51
C SER A 198 -3.65 18.19 -2.90
N ALA A 199 -2.66 18.93 -3.41
CA ALA A 199 -2.81 19.76 -4.60
C ALA A 199 -3.16 18.93 -5.85
N SER A 200 -2.44 17.82 -6.08
CA SER A 200 -2.66 17.01 -7.28
C SER A 200 -4.03 16.33 -7.28
N MET A 201 -4.53 15.91 -6.11
CA MET A 201 -5.90 15.36 -5.99
C MET A 201 -6.96 16.43 -6.27
N LEU A 202 -6.77 17.66 -5.78
CA LEU A 202 -7.70 18.77 -6.03
C LEU A 202 -7.68 19.25 -7.50
N ALA A 203 -6.57 19.05 -8.20
CA ALA A 203 -6.48 19.27 -9.65
C ALA A 203 -7.15 18.14 -10.46
N LEU A 204 -7.04 16.89 -10.02
CA LEU A 204 -7.69 15.74 -10.66
C LEU A 204 -9.21 15.76 -10.50
N ALA A 205 -9.71 16.16 -9.32
CA ALA A 205 -11.10 15.94 -8.94
C ALA A 205 -12.15 16.55 -9.90
N PRO A 206 -11.98 17.78 -10.43
CA PRO A 206 -12.89 18.36 -11.41
C PRO A 206 -12.99 17.58 -12.73
N LEU A 207 -11.96 16.81 -13.11
CA LEU A 207 -11.96 16.03 -14.35
C LEU A 207 -13.01 14.92 -14.35
N PHE A 208 -13.47 14.47 -13.16
CA PHE A 208 -14.59 13.51 -13.09
C PHE A 208 -15.90 14.15 -13.57
N GLU A 209 -16.17 15.40 -13.20
CA GLU A 209 -17.37 16.10 -13.65
C GLU A 209 -17.30 16.45 -15.13
N GLU A 210 -16.12 16.90 -15.60
CA GLU A 210 -15.87 17.13 -17.02
C GLU A 210 -16.05 15.84 -17.85
N ALA A 211 -15.71 14.68 -17.28
CA ALA A 211 -15.98 13.38 -17.91
C ALA A 211 -17.48 13.00 -17.91
N GLY A 212 -18.34 13.74 -17.20
CA GLY A 212 -19.77 13.51 -17.11
C GLY A 212 -20.21 12.64 -15.92
N PHE A 213 -19.36 12.46 -14.91
CA PHE A 213 -19.81 11.84 -13.66
C PHE A 213 -20.84 12.76 -12.98
N PRO A 214 -21.90 12.20 -12.36
CA PRO A 214 -22.84 12.99 -11.58
C PRO A 214 -22.12 13.71 -10.43
N ALA A 215 -22.50 14.96 -10.18
CA ALA A 215 -22.04 15.74 -9.05
C ALA A 215 -22.20 14.94 -7.74
N GLY A 216 -21.13 14.83 -6.95
CA GLY A 216 -21.10 14.02 -5.73
C GLY A 216 -20.71 12.55 -5.92
N ALA A 217 -20.47 12.06 -7.14
CA ALA A 217 -19.93 10.72 -7.35
C ALA A 217 -18.51 10.57 -6.77
N VAL A 218 -17.72 11.64 -6.85
CA VAL A 218 -16.41 11.80 -6.21
C VAL A 218 -16.43 13.11 -5.43
N ASN A 219 -16.12 13.05 -4.14
CA ASN A 219 -15.95 14.21 -3.27
C ASN A 219 -14.54 14.17 -2.69
N VAL A 220 -13.95 15.33 -2.43
CA VAL A 220 -12.62 15.48 -1.85
C VAL A 220 -12.69 16.43 -0.66
N VAL A 221 -12.32 15.92 0.52
CA VAL A 221 -12.20 16.70 1.75
C VAL A 221 -10.74 16.66 2.19
N THR A 222 -10.06 17.79 2.09
CA THR A 222 -8.73 18.01 2.68
C THR A 222 -8.82 18.21 4.19
N GLY A 223 -7.72 18.05 4.91
CA GLY A 223 -7.66 18.26 6.36
C GLY A 223 -6.80 17.22 7.05
N PHE A 224 -6.61 17.35 8.36
CA PHE A 224 -5.75 16.44 9.13
C PHE A 224 -6.39 15.07 9.34
N GLY A 225 -5.56 14.05 9.56
CA GLY A 225 -6.04 12.69 9.84
C GLY A 225 -7.03 12.60 11.01
N GLY A 226 -6.81 13.35 12.09
CA GLY A 226 -7.71 13.38 13.25
C GLY A 226 -9.00 14.20 13.05
N GLU A 227 -9.00 15.15 12.10
CA GLU A 227 -10.07 16.15 11.97
C GLU A 227 -11.02 15.85 10.81
N ALA A 228 -10.49 15.36 9.69
CA ALA A 228 -11.27 14.92 8.53
C ALA A 228 -11.24 13.39 8.37
N GLY A 229 -10.10 12.76 8.65
CA GLY A 229 -9.94 11.31 8.48
C GLY A 229 -10.75 10.49 9.49
N ALA A 230 -10.65 10.84 10.78
CA ALA A 230 -11.36 10.12 11.84
C ALA A 230 -12.88 10.22 11.71
N PRO A 231 -13.51 11.39 11.47
CA PRO A 231 -14.93 11.46 11.21
C PRO A 231 -15.35 10.63 9.99
N LEU A 232 -14.56 10.58 8.92
CA LEU A 232 -14.87 9.75 7.75
C LEU A 232 -14.86 8.25 8.08
N VAL A 233 -13.94 7.81 8.94
CA VAL A 233 -13.87 6.42 9.43
C VAL A 233 -15.07 6.09 10.32
N ASP A 234 -15.55 7.04 11.10
CA ASP A 234 -16.65 6.85 12.05
C ASP A 234 -18.04 7.07 11.45
N HIS A 235 -18.16 7.69 10.28
CA HIS A 235 -19.43 8.10 9.69
C HIS A 235 -20.33 6.92 9.30
N ASP A 236 -21.56 6.88 9.83
CA ASP A 236 -22.49 5.73 9.70
C ASP A 236 -22.85 5.36 8.26
N ASP A 237 -23.03 6.35 7.38
CA ASP A 237 -23.33 6.11 5.96
C ASP A 237 -22.14 5.61 5.10
N VAL A 238 -20.92 5.52 5.66
CA VAL A 238 -19.78 4.95 4.94
C VAL A 238 -19.83 3.42 5.01
N ALA A 239 -20.09 2.80 3.86
CA ALA A 239 -20.28 1.35 3.74
C ALA A 239 -18.98 0.56 3.54
N LYS A 240 -17.88 1.22 3.17
CA LYS A 240 -16.55 0.63 3.05
C LYS A 240 -15.46 1.67 3.26
N LEU A 241 -14.39 1.25 3.92
CA LEU A 241 -13.16 2.02 4.04
C LEU A 241 -12.07 1.45 3.13
N SER A 242 -11.34 2.34 2.46
CA SER A 242 -10.16 2.02 1.66
C SER A 242 -9.01 2.92 2.10
N PHE A 243 -8.13 2.38 2.92
CA PHE A 243 -7.02 3.11 3.52
C PHE A 243 -5.69 2.63 2.93
N THR A 244 -4.81 3.58 2.64
CA THR A 244 -3.39 3.29 2.44
C THR A 244 -2.55 4.21 3.33
N GLY A 245 -1.63 3.64 4.11
CA GLY A 245 -0.81 4.43 5.02
C GLY A 245 -0.07 3.58 6.07
N SER A 246 0.10 4.12 7.28
CA SER A 246 0.88 3.44 8.32
C SER A 246 0.13 2.26 8.96
N THR A 247 0.86 1.24 9.42
CA THR A 247 0.27 0.10 10.13
C THR A 247 -0.45 0.50 11.43
N ALA A 248 0.06 1.51 12.14
CA ALA A 248 -0.55 2.00 13.37
C ALA A 248 -1.92 2.64 13.08
N THR A 249 -1.98 3.54 12.10
CA THR A 249 -3.24 4.14 11.65
C THR A 249 -4.20 3.09 11.08
N GLY A 250 -3.69 2.15 10.26
CA GLY A 250 -4.50 1.07 9.71
C GLY A 250 -5.11 0.16 10.78
N SER A 251 -4.37 -0.12 11.87
CA SER A 251 -4.88 -0.91 12.99
C SER A 251 -6.01 -0.16 13.73
N TRP A 252 -5.84 1.15 13.93
CA TRP A 252 -6.87 2.01 14.52
C TRP A 252 -8.15 2.05 13.64
N ILE A 253 -7.98 2.14 12.32
CA ILE A 253 -9.10 2.08 11.37
C ILE A 253 -9.79 0.71 11.43
N ALA A 254 -9.02 -0.39 11.46
CA ALA A 254 -9.54 -1.75 11.51
C ALA A 254 -10.42 -1.98 12.75
N GLU A 255 -9.99 -1.48 13.91
CA GLU A 255 -10.75 -1.57 15.15
C GLU A 255 -12.12 -0.88 15.01
N ARG A 256 -12.14 0.35 14.50
CA ARG A 256 -13.38 1.13 14.34
C ARG A 256 -14.30 0.56 13.26
N ALA A 257 -13.73 0.13 12.14
CA ALA A 257 -14.46 -0.59 11.10
C ALA A 257 -15.10 -1.87 11.67
N GLY A 258 -14.37 -2.61 12.51
CA GLY A 258 -14.87 -3.80 13.18
C GLY A 258 -16.04 -3.55 14.12
N ARG A 259 -16.03 -2.44 14.88
CA ARG A 259 -17.15 -2.03 15.76
C ARG A 259 -18.46 -1.81 15.00
N ARG A 260 -18.36 -1.34 13.74
CA ARG A 260 -19.51 -1.08 12.85
C ARG A 260 -19.76 -2.20 11.84
N LEU A 261 -18.94 -3.26 11.86
CA LEU A 261 -18.92 -4.35 10.86
C LEU A 261 -18.78 -3.85 9.39
N VAL A 262 -18.11 -2.71 9.21
CA VAL A 262 -17.82 -2.12 7.90
C VAL A 262 -16.58 -2.77 7.30
N ARG A 263 -16.60 -3.02 5.99
CA ARG A 263 -15.45 -3.60 5.28
C ARG A 263 -14.30 -2.60 5.21
N ALA A 264 -13.09 -2.99 5.60
CA ALA A 264 -11.89 -2.18 5.44
C ALA A 264 -10.88 -2.86 4.50
N GLY A 265 -10.42 -2.14 3.48
CA GLY A 265 -9.23 -2.50 2.71
C GLY A 265 -8.05 -1.69 3.22
N LEU A 266 -6.98 -2.37 3.65
CA LEU A 266 -5.84 -1.76 4.34
C LEU A 266 -4.54 -2.10 3.62
N GLU A 267 -3.95 -1.12 2.95
CA GLU A 267 -2.61 -1.22 2.35
C GLU A 267 -1.61 -0.49 3.25
N LEU A 268 -0.71 -1.24 3.89
CA LEU A 268 0.08 -0.73 5.01
C LEU A 268 1.58 -0.68 4.69
N GLY A 269 2.40 -0.38 5.71
CA GLY A 269 3.85 -0.34 5.57
C GLY A 269 4.47 -1.72 5.29
N GLY A 270 5.63 -1.70 4.65
CA GLY A 270 6.42 -2.89 4.34
C GLY A 270 7.88 -2.76 4.74
N LYS A 271 8.55 -3.91 4.85
CA LYS A 271 10.01 -4.01 4.96
C LYS A 271 10.52 -5.05 3.97
N SER A 272 10.33 -4.78 2.68
CA SER A 272 10.47 -5.78 1.62
C SER A 272 11.92 -6.26 1.45
N PRO A 273 12.16 -7.58 1.37
CA PRO A 273 13.47 -8.14 1.09
C PRO A 273 13.73 -8.23 -0.42
N GLN A 274 14.95 -7.93 -0.83
CA GLN A 274 15.53 -8.28 -2.13
C GLN A 274 16.55 -9.41 -1.91
N LEU A 275 16.32 -10.57 -2.53
CA LEU A 275 17.16 -11.76 -2.37
C LEU A 275 18.13 -11.87 -3.55
N VAL A 276 19.44 -11.96 -3.27
CA VAL A 276 20.48 -12.10 -4.31
C VAL A 276 21.21 -13.43 -4.09
N PHE A 277 21.01 -14.38 -5.00
CA PHE A 277 21.60 -15.72 -4.92
C PHE A 277 23.04 -15.77 -5.46
N ALA A 278 23.70 -16.91 -5.24
CA ALA A 278 25.12 -17.10 -5.58
C ALA A 278 25.43 -17.01 -7.07
N ASP A 279 24.43 -17.32 -7.90
CA ASP A 279 24.45 -17.38 -9.36
C ASP A 279 23.86 -16.12 -10.01
N ALA A 280 23.51 -15.11 -9.22
CA ALA A 280 22.99 -13.86 -9.75
C ALA A 280 24.07 -13.08 -10.52
N ASP A 281 23.68 -12.45 -11.63
CA ASP A 281 24.50 -11.38 -12.21
C ASP A 281 24.53 -10.19 -11.24
N VAL A 282 25.68 -10.01 -10.58
CA VAL A 282 25.84 -9.04 -9.50
C VAL A 282 25.70 -7.60 -10.00
N ALA A 283 26.06 -7.33 -11.27
CA ALA A 283 25.90 -6.01 -11.87
C ALA A 283 24.42 -5.65 -12.02
N SER A 284 23.62 -6.51 -12.64
CA SER A 284 22.17 -6.30 -12.74
C SER A 284 21.48 -6.28 -11.37
N ALA A 285 21.92 -7.15 -10.44
CA ALA A 285 21.39 -7.17 -9.09
C ALA A 285 21.66 -5.84 -8.34
N ALA A 286 22.84 -5.25 -8.51
CA ALA A 286 23.16 -3.95 -7.92
C ALA A 286 22.23 -2.85 -8.45
N ASN A 287 21.96 -2.81 -9.76
CA ASN A 287 21.03 -1.87 -10.37
C ASN A 287 19.60 -2.03 -9.83
N GLY A 288 19.12 -3.28 -9.73
CA GLY A 288 17.81 -3.58 -9.13
C GLY A 288 17.74 -3.13 -7.66
N VAL A 289 18.79 -3.38 -6.88
CA VAL A 289 18.87 -2.95 -5.47
C VAL A 289 18.73 -1.43 -5.35
N ILE A 290 19.45 -0.69 -6.18
CA ILE A 290 19.47 0.78 -6.18
C ILE A 290 18.10 1.34 -6.58
N ALA A 291 17.55 0.87 -7.70
CA ALA A 291 16.21 1.27 -8.14
C ALA A 291 15.15 0.96 -7.06
N GLY A 292 15.24 -0.22 -6.44
CA GLY A 292 14.28 -0.67 -5.44
C GLY A 292 14.31 0.10 -4.11
N ILE A 293 15.38 0.83 -3.78
CA ILE A 293 15.51 1.57 -2.51
C ILE A 293 15.61 3.09 -2.67
N PHE A 294 16.12 3.59 -3.79
CA PHE A 294 16.33 5.03 -3.98
C PHE A 294 15.25 5.70 -4.84
N ALA A 295 14.46 4.95 -5.61
CA ALA A 295 13.30 5.51 -6.30
C ALA A 295 12.37 6.21 -5.30
N ALA A 296 11.87 7.40 -5.66
CA ALA A 296 11.08 8.26 -4.78
C ALA A 296 11.72 8.53 -3.39
N ALA A 297 13.05 8.61 -3.32
CA ALA A 297 13.82 8.74 -2.09
C ALA A 297 13.55 7.62 -1.05
N GLY A 298 13.14 6.43 -1.53
CA GLY A 298 12.79 5.28 -0.68
C GLY A 298 11.44 5.39 0.00
N GLN A 299 10.62 6.40 -0.34
CA GLN A 299 9.29 6.65 0.22
C GLN A 299 8.24 5.75 -0.43
N THR A 300 8.48 4.44 -0.46
CA THR A 300 7.63 3.45 -1.13
C THR A 300 7.34 2.29 -0.18
N CYS A 301 6.07 1.89 -0.06
CA CYS A 301 5.65 0.79 0.83
C CYS A 301 6.30 -0.56 0.46
N ILE A 302 6.54 -0.77 -0.83
CA ILE A 302 7.23 -1.94 -1.38
C ILE A 302 8.75 -1.76 -1.55
N ALA A 303 9.33 -0.67 -1.02
CA ALA A 303 10.76 -0.40 -1.15
C ALA A 303 11.58 -1.61 -0.68
N GLY A 304 12.56 -2.00 -1.51
CA GLY A 304 13.48 -3.11 -1.30
C GLY A 304 14.51 -2.80 -0.21
N SER A 305 14.02 -2.46 0.97
CA SER A 305 14.72 -1.87 2.11
C SER A 305 15.55 -2.86 2.92
N ARG A 306 15.53 -4.15 2.55
CA ARG A 306 16.46 -5.16 3.03
C ARG A 306 17.03 -5.92 1.85
N VAL A 307 18.35 -6.05 1.79
CA VAL A 307 19.02 -6.89 0.80
C VAL A 307 19.63 -8.08 1.51
N LEU A 308 19.21 -9.28 1.13
CA LEU A 308 19.75 -10.55 1.62
C LEU A 308 20.53 -11.20 0.48
N ALA A 309 21.86 -11.08 0.54
CA ALA A 309 22.75 -11.59 -0.50
C ALA A 309 23.48 -12.85 -0.04
N HIS A 310 23.68 -13.79 -0.96
CA HIS A 310 24.51 -14.95 -0.74
C HIS A 310 25.96 -14.51 -0.44
N ARG A 311 26.63 -15.24 0.46
CA ARG A 311 27.95 -14.84 0.99
C ARG A 311 28.99 -14.66 -0.12
N SER A 312 28.94 -15.46 -1.18
CA SER A 312 29.90 -15.41 -2.29
C SER A 312 29.81 -14.14 -3.15
N VAL A 313 28.65 -13.47 -3.18
CA VAL A 313 28.42 -12.26 -4.01
C VAL A 313 28.29 -10.99 -3.16
N TYR A 314 28.33 -11.12 -1.84
CA TYR A 314 28.01 -10.06 -0.91
C TYR A 314 28.94 -8.84 -1.06
N ASP A 315 30.25 -9.05 -1.02
CA ASP A 315 31.22 -7.94 -1.03
C ASP A 315 31.18 -7.18 -2.36
N GLU A 316 31.11 -7.92 -3.47
CA GLU A 316 30.98 -7.37 -4.82
C GLU A 316 29.71 -6.53 -4.99
N LEU A 317 28.57 -7.06 -4.51
CA LEU A 317 27.29 -6.34 -4.52
C LEU A 317 27.35 -5.09 -3.63
N VAL A 318 28.03 -5.17 -2.48
CA VAL A 318 28.20 -4.02 -1.60
C VAL A 318 28.96 -2.90 -2.29
N GLN A 319 30.10 -3.25 -2.88
CA GLN A 319 30.97 -2.32 -3.58
C GLN A 319 30.23 -1.59 -4.71
N ARG A 320 29.57 -2.32 -5.62
CA ARG A 320 28.86 -1.73 -6.78
C ARG A 320 27.77 -0.75 -6.36
N VAL A 321 26.99 -1.11 -5.35
CA VAL A 321 25.94 -0.23 -4.83
C VAL A 321 26.51 1.02 -4.19
N VAL A 322 27.63 0.93 -3.48
CA VAL A 322 28.31 2.10 -2.89
C VAL A 322 28.88 3.00 -3.99
N GLU A 323 29.54 2.43 -5.00
CA GLU A 323 30.09 3.16 -6.14
C GLU A 323 29.00 3.95 -6.86
N ARG A 324 27.85 3.31 -7.12
CA ARG A 324 26.74 4.01 -7.75
C ARG A 324 26.07 5.03 -6.83
N ALA A 325 25.93 4.74 -5.53
CA ALA A 325 25.35 5.68 -4.58
C ALA A 325 26.15 6.99 -4.47
N ARG A 326 27.49 6.94 -4.65
CA ARG A 326 28.37 8.11 -4.65
C ARG A 326 28.11 9.08 -5.80
N THR A 327 27.55 8.60 -6.92
CA THR A 327 27.34 9.40 -8.13
C THR A 327 25.89 9.85 -8.30
N ILE A 328 25.00 9.51 -7.36
CA ILE A 328 23.60 9.96 -7.40
C ILE A 328 23.55 11.48 -7.29
N ARG A 329 23.01 12.13 -8.31
CA ARG A 329 22.76 13.57 -8.31
C ARG A 329 21.53 13.90 -7.49
N ILE A 330 21.74 14.54 -6.35
CA ILE A 330 20.67 14.98 -5.45
C ILE A 330 20.38 16.45 -5.71
N GLY A 331 19.13 16.83 -5.90
CA GLY A 331 18.80 18.19 -6.35
C GLY A 331 17.31 18.48 -6.47
N ASP A 332 16.99 19.51 -7.25
CA ASP A 332 15.61 19.91 -7.53
C ASP A 332 14.90 18.79 -8.30
N PRO A 333 13.78 18.25 -7.80
CA PRO A 333 13.04 17.20 -8.49
C PRO A 333 12.52 17.62 -9.87
N LEU A 334 12.43 18.92 -10.19
CA LEU A 334 12.01 19.43 -11.49
C LEU A 334 13.14 19.45 -12.54
N ASP A 335 14.41 19.37 -12.11
CA ASP A 335 15.57 19.25 -13.00
C ASP A 335 15.69 17.81 -13.53
N GLU A 336 15.79 17.66 -14.85
CA GLU A 336 15.89 16.36 -15.54
C GLU A 336 17.16 15.57 -15.16
N GLY A 337 18.20 16.29 -14.74
CA GLY A 337 19.47 15.73 -14.27
C GLY A 337 19.41 15.14 -12.86
N THR A 338 18.39 15.48 -12.08
CA THR A 338 18.25 15.00 -10.70
C THR A 338 17.91 13.51 -10.67
N GLU A 339 18.59 12.77 -9.79
CA GLU A 339 18.41 11.34 -9.58
C GLU A 339 17.83 10.99 -8.20
N LEU A 340 17.78 11.96 -7.29
CA LEU A 340 17.17 11.84 -5.97
C LEU A 340 16.64 13.20 -5.52
N GLY A 341 15.33 13.26 -5.25
CA GLY A 341 14.66 14.45 -4.71
C GLY A 341 14.66 14.50 -3.17
N PRO A 342 14.03 15.53 -2.58
CA PRO A 342 13.84 15.63 -1.14
C PRO A 342 12.88 14.54 -0.61
N LEU A 343 12.86 14.37 0.72
CA LEU A 343 11.74 13.73 1.40
C LEU A 343 10.55 14.69 1.45
N ALA A 344 9.34 14.14 1.54
CA ALA A 344 8.11 14.93 1.43
C ALA A 344 7.88 15.92 2.58
N MET A 345 8.51 15.76 3.75
CA MET A 345 8.21 16.58 4.93
C MET A 345 9.27 16.51 6.04
N ALA A 346 9.22 17.48 6.96
CA ALA A 346 9.99 17.58 8.22
C ALA A 346 10.10 16.30 8.98
N ALA A 347 8.92 15.83 9.37
CA ALA A 347 8.80 14.72 10.28
C ALA A 347 9.43 13.48 9.66
N GLN A 348 9.36 13.36 8.32
CA GLN A 348 9.95 12.24 7.61
C GLN A 348 11.47 12.33 7.55
N LEU A 349 12.05 13.50 7.32
CA LEU A 349 13.50 13.69 7.40
C LEU A 349 14.03 13.38 8.81
N ALA A 350 13.43 13.98 9.84
CA ALA A 350 13.82 13.75 11.23
C ALA A 350 13.74 12.27 11.61
N LYS A 351 12.68 11.58 11.18
CA LYS A 351 12.51 10.14 11.40
C LYS A 351 13.57 9.31 10.67
N VAL A 352 13.92 9.65 9.44
CA VAL A 352 14.99 8.95 8.70
C VAL A 352 16.33 9.13 9.42
N GLU A 353 16.64 10.32 9.91
CA GLU A 353 17.86 10.61 10.67
C GLU A 353 17.93 9.86 12.00
N GLU A 354 16.79 9.74 12.69
CA GLU A 354 16.66 8.90 13.89
C GLU A 354 17.02 7.45 13.57
N TYR A 355 16.49 6.87 12.48
CA TYR A 355 16.83 5.50 12.08
C TYR A 355 18.29 5.31 11.68
N VAL A 356 18.90 6.30 11.02
CA VAL A 356 20.34 6.26 10.71
C VAL A 356 21.16 6.27 12.01
N THR A 357 20.77 7.10 12.97
CA THR A 357 21.43 7.21 14.29
C THR A 357 21.28 5.93 15.10
N ALA A 358 20.06 5.40 15.21
CA ALA A 358 19.78 4.12 15.86
C ALA A 358 20.57 2.98 15.20
N GLY A 359 20.60 2.96 13.87
CA GLY A 359 21.39 2.00 13.10
C GLY A 359 22.86 2.01 13.48
N ARG A 360 23.49 3.19 13.63
CA ARG A 360 24.89 3.31 14.10
C ARG A 360 25.04 2.83 15.56
N ALA A 361 24.15 3.25 16.45
CA ALA A 361 24.18 2.89 17.87
C ALA A 361 24.08 1.37 18.09
N GLU A 362 23.34 0.66 17.24
CA GLU A 362 23.19 -0.81 17.28
C GLU A 362 24.37 -1.56 16.63
N GLY A 363 25.40 -0.85 16.16
CA GLY A 363 26.58 -1.43 15.50
C GLY A 363 26.49 -1.50 13.98
N GLY A 364 25.57 -0.74 13.37
CA GLY A 364 25.49 -0.49 11.93
C GLY A 364 26.70 0.23 11.39
N VAL A 365 27.28 -0.32 10.32
CA VAL A 365 28.25 0.39 9.49
C VAL A 365 27.49 1.08 8.37
N VAL A 366 27.71 2.40 8.25
CA VAL A 366 27.22 3.21 7.13
C VAL A 366 28.30 3.19 6.05
N ALA A 367 28.08 2.43 4.98
CA ALA A 367 29.06 2.29 3.90
C ALA A 367 29.15 3.55 3.01
N HIS A 368 28.05 4.29 2.89
CA HIS A 368 27.98 5.58 2.21
C HIS A 368 26.79 6.40 2.72
N GLY A 369 26.92 7.73 2.65
CA GLY A 369 25.92 8.71 3.08
C GLY A 369 25.60 8.72 4.57
N GLY A 370 24.31 8.78 4.92
CA GLY A 370 23.86 8.84 6.32
C GLY A 370 24.06 10.21 6.99
N GLY A 371 23.94 11.28 6.22
CA GLY A 371 23.91 12.68 6.68
C GLY A 371 23.05 13.52 5.72
N ARG A 372 22.95 14.82 5.95
CA ARG A 372 22.30 15.74 5.00
C ARG A 372 23.29 16.17 3.91
N PRO A 373 22.90 16.21 2.62
CA PRO A 373 23.69 16.85 1.60
C PRO A 373 23.54 18.37 1.68
N ASP A 374 24.60 19.10 1.31
CA ASP A 374 24.51 20.54 1.09
C ASP A 374 24.13 20.76 -0.39
N THR A 375 22.87 21.10 -0.64
CA THR A 375 22.33 21.30 -1.99
C THR A 375 22.04 22.78 -2.29
N GLY A 376 22.12 23.67 -1.31
CA GLY A 376 21.67 25.06 -1.44
C GLY A 376 20.16 25.25 -1.61
N LEU A 377 19.35 24.18 -1.64
CA LEU A 377 17.91 24.24 -1.93
C LEU A 377 17.04 24.49 -0.68
N GLY A 378 17.57 24.31 0.53
CA GLY A 378 16.84 24.55 1.79
C GLY A 378 15.82 23.47 2.20
N GLY A 379 15.44 22.57 1.29
CA GLY A 379 14.46 21.50 1.53
C GLY A 379 14.96 20.26 2.27
N TRP A 380 14.08 19.25 2.37
CA TRP A 380 14.24 18.09 3.27
C TRP A 380 15.05 16.96 2.63
N VAL A 381 16.28 17.23 2.24
CA VAL A 381 17.06 16.30 1.43
C VAL A 381 17.85 15.32 2.30
N PRO A 382 17.65 14.00 2.18
CA PRO A 382 18.51 13.01 2.81
C PRO A 382 19.66 12.63 1.87
N ARG A 383 20.84 12.32 2.40
CA ARG A 383 21.86 11.61 1.61
C ARG A 383 21.54 10.11 1.63
N ALA A 384 21.52 9.49 0.45
CA ALA A 384 21.37 8.05 0.26
C ALA A 384 22.19 7.25 1.28
N HIS A 385 21.56 6.36 2.05
CA HIS A 385 22.22 5.59 3.12
C HIS A 385 22.04 4.08 2.92
N ARG A 386 22.99 3.29 3.44
CA ARG A 386 22.92 1.82 3.49
C ARG A 386 23.39 1.31 4.86
N VAL A 387 22.71 0.30 5.44
CA VAL A 387 22.92 -0.11 6.86
C VAL A 387 23.10 -1.65 7.12
N HIS A 388 24.21 -1.97 7.83
CA HIS A 388 24.47 -2.91 8.99
C HIS A 388 24.77 -4.43 8.92
N ARG A 389 25.74 -4.96 9.69
CA ARG A 389 25.75 -6.35 10.24
C ARG A 389 25.59 -6.38 11.77
N PRO A 390 24.79 -7.27 12.40
CA PRO A 390 24.77 -7.41 13.85
C PRO A 390 26.00 -8.13 14.39
N ARG A 391 26.55 -7.65 15.52
CA ARG A 391 27.56 -8.37 16.31
C ARG A 391 26.98 -9.70 16.82
N GLN A 392 27.38 -10.81 16.21
CA GLN A 392 27.21 -12.14 16.81
C GLN A 392 28.26 -12.31 17.91
N ARG A 393 27.85 -12.13 19.18
CA ARG A 393 28.55 -12.81 20.28
C ARG A 393 28.20 -14.29 20.19
N HIS A 394 29.14 -15.10 19.70
CA HIS A 394 29.08 -16.56 19.83
C HIS A 394 29.47 -16.94 21.26
N PRO A 395 28.56 -17.44 22.11
CA PRO A 395 28.99 -18.34 23.17
C PRO A 395 29.45 -19.65 22.50
N HIS A 396 30.61 -20.15 22.90
CA HIS A 396 31.10 -21.47 22.52
C HIS A 396 30.03 -22.50 22.92
N VAL A 397 29.41 -23.18 21.95
CA VAL A 397 28.53 -24.33 22.20
C VAL A 397 29.27 -25.57 21.71
N PRO A 398 29.48 -26.60 22.54
CA PRO A 398 30.12 -27.83 22.09
C PRO A 398 29.30 -28.49 20.99
N ARG A 399 29.96 -29.03 19.96
CA ARG A 399 29.31 -29.81 18.90
C ARG A 399 28.74 -31.10 19.52
N GLY A 400 27.44 -31.15 19.73
CA GLY A 400 26.70 -32.37 20.01
C GLY A 400 26.24 -33.01 18.70
N ASP A 401 26.65 -34.26 18.46
CA ASP A 401 26.22 -35.08 17.35
C ASP A 401 24.69 -35.24 17.33
N LEU A 402 24.05 -34.75 16.27
CA LEU A 402 22.65 -35.05 15.97
C LEU A 402 22.59 -36.25 15.04
N ARG A 403 22.45 -37.46 15.62
CA ARG A 403 21.96 -38.62 14.87
C ARG A 403 20.43 -38.53 14.71
N PRO A 404 19.85 -38.93 13.57
CA PRO A 404 18.39 -38.93 13.41
C PRO A 404 17.76 -40.06 14.24
N GLY A 405 16.91 -39.70 15.20
CA GLY A 405 16.11 -40.66 15.96
C GLY A 405 14.98 -41.23 15.11
N ARG A 406 14.97 -42.55 14.93
CA ARG A 406 13.80 -43.31 14.45
C ARG A 406 12.65 -43.13 15.45
N ARG A 407 11.47 -42.79 14.96
CA ARG A 407 10.20 -43.01 15.66
C ARG A 407 9.31 -43.85 14.75
N ASP A 408 9.14 -45.11 15.15
CA ASP A 408 8.21 -46.05 14.54
C ASP A 408 6.77 -45.71 14.95
N HIS A 409 5.89 -45.52 13.97
CA HIS A 409 4.44 -45.57 14.15
C HIS A 409 3.89 -46.77 13.37
N PRO A 410 3.06 -47.64 13.98
CA PRO A 410 2.58 -48.84 13.31
C PRO A 410 1.39 -48.54 12.39
N VAL A 411 1.59 -48.69 11.08
CA VAL A 411 0.50 -48.72 10.10
C VAL A 411 -0.11 -50.13 10.06
N ARG A 412 -1.35 -50.27 10.52
CA ARG A 412 -2.15 -51.51 10.34
C ARG A 412 -2.45 -51.72 8.86
N ARG A 413 -1.89 -52.77 8.26
CA ARG A 413 -2.29 -53.31 6.96
C ARG A 413 -3.51 -54.22 7.12
N ARG A 414 -4.59 -53.95 6.39
CA ARG A 414 -5.60 -54.97 6.02
C ARG A 414 -5.38 -55.36 4.56
N ARG A 415 -5.26 -56.67 4.30
CA ARG A 415 -5.26 -57.28 2.96
C ARG A 415 -6.66 -57.84 2.66
N GLY A 416 -7.05 -57.77 1.38
CA GLY A 416 -7.92 -58.77 0.75
C GLY A 416 -9.31 -58.26 0.30
N GLY A 417 -9.55 -58.24 -1.01
CA GLY A 417 -10.86 -58.05 -1.63
C GLY A 417 -10.75 -57.73 -3.12
N THR A 418 -11.26 -58.60 -3.96
CA THR A 418 -11.04 -58.75 -5.41
C THR A 418 -11.80 -57.78 -6.32
N ALA A 419 -11.18 -57.51 -7.48
CA ALA A 419 -11.72 -57.20 -8.81
C ALA A 419 -13.13 -56.58 -8.96
N ASP A 420 -13.20 -55.44 -9.66
CA ASP A 420 -13.89 -55.44 -10.96
C ASP A 420 -13.35 -54.37 -11.92
N ARG A 421 -13.34 -54.71 -13.21
CA ARG A 421 -12.87 -53.89 -14.33
C ARG A 421 -14.08 -53.32 -15.05
N GLU A 422 -14.19 -52.00 -15.18
CA GLU A 422 -14.89 -51.41 -16.32
C GLU A 422 -14.10 -50.26 -16.93
N ARG A 423 -13.84 -50.42 -18.22
CA ARG A 423 -13.23 -49.44 -19.12
C ARG A 423 -14.37 -48.68 -19.78
N HIS A 424 -14.30 -47.35 -19.81
CA HIS A 424 -14.86 -46.61 -20.94
C HIS A 424 -13.88 -45.56 -21.47
N ARG A 425 -13.64 -45.69 -22.78
CA ARG A 425 -12.78 -44.90 -23.64
C ARG A 425 -13.44 -43.56 -23.94
N LEU A 426 -12.67 -42.48 -23.99
CA LEU A 426 -12.92 -41.35 -24.88
C LEU A 426 -11.63 -41.02 -25.62
N GLY A 427 -11.71 -41.08 -26.95
CA GLY A 427 -10.59 -40.94 -27.89
C GLY A 427 -10.14 -39.49 -28.11
N PRO A 428 -9.01 -39.29 -28.83
CA PRO A 428 -8.33 -38.01 -28.94
C PRO A 428 -8.77 -37.23 -30.18
N ARG A 429 -8.93 -35.91 -30.05
CA ARG A 429 -8.90 -34.98 -31.20
C ARG A 429 -7.52 -34.34 -31.30
N ARG A 430 -6.79 -34.72 -32.34
CA ARG A 430 -5.54 -34.11 -32.81
C ARG A 430 -5.83 -32.73 -33.44
N ARG A 431 -4.98 -31.75 -33.15
CA ARG A 431 -4.58 -30.71 -34.11
C ARG A 431 -3.06 -30.66 -34.14
N HIS A 432 -2.52 -30.79 -35.35
CA HIS A 432 -1.10 -30.76 -35.70
C HIS A 432 -0.53 -29.35 -35.54
N LEU A 433 0.63 -29.24 -34.88
CA LEU A 433 1.68 -28.26 -35.20
C LEU A 433 3.02 -28.96 -34.92
N ASP A 434 3.68 -29.39 -35.99
CA ASP A 434 5.00 -29.98 -35.99
C ASP A 434 6.08 -28.89 -35.89
N ALA A 435 6.93 -28.97 -34.87
CA ALA A 435 8.25 -28.34 -34.88
C ALA A 435 9.20 -29.20 -34.05
N ARG A 436 10.10 -29.94 -34.72
CA ARG A 436 11.25 -30.61 -34.08
C ARG A 436 12.56 -29.89 -34.42
N PRO A 437 13.52 -29.86 -33.49
CA PRO A 437 14.75 -29.08 -33.60
C PRO A 437 15.87 -29.83 -34.36
N ARG A 438 16.77 -29.07 -35.01
CA ARG A 438 17.97 -29.61 -35.69
C ARG A 438 19.15 -29.79 -34.71
N PRO A 439 19.98 -30.85 -34.86
CA PRO A 439 21.11 -31.15 -33.96
C PRO A 439 22.44 -30.48 -34.37
N ARG A 440 23.33 -30.29 -33.39
CA ARG A 440 24.75 -29.86 -33.57
C ARG A 440 25.68 -31.06 -33.83
N PRO A 441 26.80 -30.91 -34.57
CA PRO A 441 27.75 -31.98 -34.81
C PRO A 441 28.86 -32.09 -33.71
N PRO A 442 29.60 -33.22 -33.62
CA PRO A 442 30.45 -33.56 -32.49
C PRO A 442 31.97 -33.41 -32.72
N GLY A 443 32.70 -33.19 -31.63
CA GLY A 443 33.99 -33.85 -31.34
C GLY A 443 35.31 -33.12 -31.66
N ARG A 444 36.13 -32.90 -30.62
CA ARG A 444 37.51 -33.43 -30.45
C ARG A 444 38.09 -32.93 -29.10
N GLY A 445 38.78 -33.80 -28.38
CA GLY A 445 39.23 -33.56 -27.00
C GLY A 445 40.75 -33.53 -26.79
N ARG A 446 41.10 -32.99 -25.61
CA ARG A 446 42.30 -33.17 -24.73
C ARG A 446 43.70 -32.83 -25.28
N PRO A 447 44.74 -32.62 -24.44
CA PRO A 447 44.87 -32.76 -22.96
C PRO A 447 45.29 -31.44 -22.24
N GLY A 448 45.04 -31.21 -20.95
CA GLY A 448 45.73 -31.81 -19.80
C GLY A 448 47.10 -31.16 -19.53
N ARG A 449 47.18 -30.17 -18.63
CA ARG A 449 48.42 -29.83 -17.88
C ARG A 449 48.09 -29.39 -16.46
N ARG A 450 48.67 -30.11 -15.50
CA ARG A 450 48.90 -29.69 -14.11
C ARG A 450 50.17 -28.84 -14.08
N HIS A 451 50.19 -27.77 -13.29
CA HIS A 451 51.34 -27.38 -12.47
C HIS A 451 50.82 -26.57 -11.27
N GLY A 452 51.33 -26.92 -10.10
CA GLY A 452 51.13 -26.18 -8.86
C GLY A 452 52.36 -25.36 -8.50
N LEU A 453 52.32 -24.85 -7.25
CA LEU A 453 53.29 -23.97 -6.57
C LEU A 453 53.14 -22.52 -7.04
N GLY A 454 52.83 -21.53 -6.21
CA GLY A 454 52.94 -21.41 -4.75
C GLY A 454 53.80 -20.20 -4.49
N GLU A 455 53.21 -19.10 -4.02
CA GLU A 455 53.98 -17.98 -3.47
C GLU A 455 53.21 -17.32 -2.33
N HIS A 456 53.91 -17.16 -1.22
CA HIS A 456 53.49 -16.50 0.01
C HIS A 456 53.36 -14.99 -0.18
N VAL A 457 52.28 -14.41 0.35
CA VAL A 457 52.28 -13.03 0.85
C VAL A 457 51.60 -13.00 2.22
N PRO A 458 52.27 -12.51 3.28
CA PRO A 458 51.69 -12.40 4.61
C PRO A 458 51.00 -11.04 4.79
N ARG A 459 49.85 -11.02 5.46
CA ARG A 459 49.51 -10.10 6.56
C ARG A 459 48.02 -10.19 6.92
N ASP A 460 47.81 -10.16 8.23
CA ASP A 460 46.53 -10.08 8.93
C ASP A 460 45.56 -9.07 8.30
N VAL A 461 44.40 -9.57 7.85
CA VAL A 461 43.21 -8.75 7.59
C VAL A 461 42.03 -9.48 8.25
N PRO A 462 41.38 -8.89 9.28
CA PRO A 462 40.26 -9.56 9.94
C PRO A 462 39.05 -9.60 9.00
N PRO A 463 38.15 -10.59 9.13
CA PRO A 463 37.02 -10.74 8.23
C PRO A 463 35.97 -9.64 8.47
N VAL A 464 35.78 -8.77 7.49
CA VAL A 464 34.77 -7.69 7.49
C VAL A 464 33.48 -8.22 6.85
N ALA A 465 32.29 -7.99 7.44
CA ALA A 465 31.03 -8.52 6.87
C ALA A 465 29.73 -7.72 7.15
N ALA A 466 28.72 -8.00 6.30
CA ALA A 466 27.22 -8.00 6.31
C ALA A 466 26.30 -6.75 6.51
N VAL A 467 25.04 -6.86 6.00
CA VAL A 467 23.86 -5.93 5.86
C VAL A 467 22.64 -6.41 6.71
N TRP A 468 21.69 -5.52 7.08
CA TRP A 468 20.77 -5.63 8.25
C TRP A 468 20.06 -6.99 8.31
N VAL A 469 20.44 -7.85 9.27
CA VAL A 469 19.76 -9.12 9.59
C VAL A 469 19.03 -8.96 10.92
N GLN A 470 17.69 -8.98 10.89
CA GLN A 470 16.89 -9.17 12.10
C GLN A 470 16.93 -10.65 12.47
N GLY A 471 17.80 -11.00 13.43
CA GLY A 471 17.79 -12.32 14.07
C GLY A 471 16.80 -12.32 15.22
N LEU A 472 15.65 -12.97 15.06
CA LEU A 472 14.76 -13.33 16.17
C LEU A 472 15.54 -14.17 17.18
N ARG A 473 15.93 -13.58 18.31
CA ARG A 473 16.18 -14.33 19.55
C ARG A 473 14.89 -14.35 20.35
N SER A 474 14.03 -15.33 20.08
CA SER A 474 13.05 -15.78 21.07
C SER A 474 13.79 -16.48 22.21
N ARG A 475 14.32 -15.69 23.15
CA ARG A 475 14.57 -16.21 24.50
C ARG A 475 13.24 -16.18 25.23
N CYS A 476 12.44 -17.23 25.06
CA CYS A 476 11.55 -17.67 26.14
C CYS A 476 12.43 -18.04 27.33
N ARG A 477 12.83 -17.05 28.14
CA ARG A 477 13.12 -17.29 29.55
C ARG A 477 11.81 -17.09 30.26
N ALA A 478 11.13 -18.20 30.53
CA ALA A 478 10.15 -18.29 31.58
C ALA A 478 10.81 -17.80 32.87
N ARG A 479 10.58 -16.53 33.23
CA ARG A 479 10.61 -16.12 34.64
C ARG A 479 9.26 -16.50 35.19
N HIS A 480 9.16 -17.70 35.75
CA HIS A 480 8.12 -18.04 36.71
C HIS A 480 8.27 -17.08 37.89
N ARG A 481 7.44 -16.03 37.94
CA ARG A 481 6.99 -15.41 39.17
C ARG A 481 5.54 -14.94 38.98
N GLY A 482 4.65 -15.64 39.68
CA GLY A 482 3.33 -15.19 40.14
C GLY A 482 2.35 -14.65 39.10
N ARG A 483 1.46 -15.52 38.59
CA ARG A 483 0.08 -15.11 38.28
C ARG A 483 -0.88 -15.92 39.15
N PRO A 484 -1.91 -15.31 39.74
CA PRO A 484 -2.97 -16.03 40.42
C PRO A 484 -3.78 -16.84 39.39
N ARG A 485 -4.16 -18.05 39.78
CA ARG A 485 -5.03 -18.95 39.02
C ARG A 485 -6.39 -18.28 38.84
N VAL A 486 -6.83 -18.10 37.59
CA VAL A 486 -8.25 -17.90 37.28
C VAL A 486 -8.76 -19.27 36.85
N HIS A 487 -9.53 -19.90 37.74
CA HIS A 487 -10.32 -21.08 37.40
C HIS A 487 -11.49 -20.63 36.52
N ALA A 488 -11.52 -21.09 35.26
CA ALA A 488 -12.72 -21.08 34.46
C ALA A 488 -13.55 -22.30 34.88
N THR A 489 -14.67 -22.06 35.55
CA THR A 489 -15.70 -23.07 35.81
C THR A 489 -16.57 -23.22 34.57
N GLU A 490 -16.57 -24.43 34.01
CA GLU A 490 -17.59 -24.92 33.09
C GLU A 490 -18.93 -24.98 33.84
N GLU A 491 -19.90 -24.15 33.48
CA GLU A 491 -21.30 -24.40 33.84
C GLU A 491 -22.00 -25.13 32.69
N ARG A 492 -22.18 -26.44 32.93
CA ARG A 492 -23.16 -27.29 32.27
C ARG A 492 -24.55 -26.83 32.68
N VAL A 493 -25.41 -26.53 31.72
CA VAL A 493 -26.86 -26.45 31.94
C VAL A 493 -27.45 -27.74 31.39
N ASP A 494 -27.80 -28.65 32.29
CA ASP A 494 -28.63 -29.82 31.99
C ASP A 494 -29.89 -29.81 32.88
N GLN A 495 -30.93 -30.41 32.33
CA GLN A 495 -32.35 -30.32 32.67
C GLN A 495 -32.72 -30.83 34.08
N HIS A 496 -33.73 -30.22 34.71
CA HIS A 496 -34.79 -31.03 35.34
C HIS A 496 -36.14 -30.32 35.54
N GLN A 497 -37.20 -31.07 35.19
CA GLN A 497 -38.62 -30.83 35.43
C GLN A 497 -38.97 -31.01 36.92
N ARG A 498 -39.99 -30.29 37.43
CA ARG A 498 -41.23 -30.86 38.03
C ARG A 498 -42.18 -29.79 38.63
N ARG A 499 -43.40 -29.78 38.06
CA ARG A 499 -44.76 -29.83 38.67
C ARG A 499 -45.30 -28.66 39.53
N ALA A 500 -46.35 -28.02 38.98
CA ALA A 500 -47.68 -27.85 39.61
C ALA A 500 -48.71 -27.56 38.48
N ARG A 501 -49.48 -28.55 38.02
CA ARG A 501 -50.91 -28.84 38.30
C ARG A 501 -51.91 -27.73 37.90
N GLY A 502 -52.75 -28.02 36.88
CA GLY A 502 -54.01 -27.32 36.61
C GLY A 502 -54.45 -27.28 35.14
N ARG A 503 -55.12 -28.33 34.64
CA ARG A 503 -55.91 -28.37 33.38
C ARG A 503 -57.34 -27.80 33.65
N PRO A 504 -58.23 -27.53 32.65
CA PRO A 504 -58.23 -28.04 31.27
C PRO A 504 -58.54 -27.04 30.13
N VAL A 505 -58.30 -27.56 28.93
CA VAL A 505 -58.61 -27.11 27.57
C VAL A 505 -60.12 -27.19 27.26
N ARG A 506 -60.66 -26.28 26.43
CA ARG A 506 -61.59 -26.58 25.29
C ARG A 506 -61.64 -25.41 24.27
N PRO A 507 -62.10 -25.65 23.01
CA PRO A 507 -61.48 -25.11 21.80
C PRO A 507 -62.37 -24.22 20.91
N ALA A 508 -61.73 -23.63 19.88
CA ALA A 508 -62.24 -23.18 18.57
C ALA A 508 -63.21 -21.98 18.51
N VAL A 509 -63.01 -21.10 17.52
CA VAL A 509 -63.99 -20.77 16.46
C VAL A 509 -63.35 -19.81 15.43
N LEU A 510 -63.66 -20.09 14.17
CA LEU A 510 -63.36 -19.39 12.93
C LEU A 510 -64.16 -18.08 12.75
N GLY A 511 -63.62 -17.18 11.91
CA GLY A 511 -64.35 -16.07 11.28
C GLY A 511 -63.50 -14.80 11.31
N GLY A 512 -63.14 -14.11 10.22
CA GLY A 512 -63.75 -14.03 8.90
C GLY A 512 -64.02 -12.54 8.61
N THR A 513 -63.60 -12.09 7.42
CA THR A 513 -64.04 -10.89 6.66
C THR A 513 -63.33 -9.53 6.84
N HIS A 514 -62.56 -9.19 5.79
CA HIS A 514 -62.71 -8.02 4.88
C HIS A 514 -63.01 -6.60 5.43
N ARG A 515 -62.16 -5.61 5.11
CA ARG A 515 -62.27 -4.65 3.96
C ARG A 515 -61.34 -3.42 4.16
N CYS A 516 -60.67 -3.00 3.07
CA CYS A 516 -60.13 -1.64 2.88
C CYS A 516 -61.24 -0.66 2.46
N PRO A 517 -61.02 0.65 2.62
CA PRO A 517 -61.62 1.65 1.74
C PRO A 517 -60.57 2.53 1.03
N SER A 518 -60.83 2.69 -0.29
CA SER A 518 -60.58 3.80 -1.23
C SER A 518 -59.37 4.69 -1.09
#